data_AF-A0A7K2YZB4-F1
#
_entry.id   AF-A0A7K2YZB4-F1
#
_cell.length_a   1.000
_cell.length_b   1.000
_cell.length_c   1.000
_cell.angle_alpha   90.00
_cell.angle_beta   90.00
_cell.angle_gamma   90.00
#
_symmetry.space_group_name_H-M   'P 1'
#
loop_
_entity.id
_entity.type
_entity.pdbx_description
1 polymer ?
#
loop_
_entity_poly.entity_id
_entity_poly.type
_entity_poly.pdbx_seq_one_letter_code
_entity_poly.pdbx_strand_id
1 'polypeptide(L)'
;MPTSRDLEDLEDLEPWQLVHCRADFATYLRFLARDGERARSDPEPDEHTARRLPHTSIDGFLWGWFRLLGSGLDGTDSVYETAGPLGWRELAHQLDAVRTTPPGFDHESADRGFGPDGDARAAPGSHVDIEPEQVDTARDLRRYIAVLATDFARDRREHPVSTDPGEAAGADGGWAHGTLSDWLEAWSAWIGDTSPSHGHVDPVTWRSVARQLSAARVYE
;
A
#
# COMPACT_ATOMS: atom_id res chain seq x y z
N MET A 1 -1.53 -38.88 6.21
CA MET A 1 -0.62 -38.37 5.17
C MET A 1 -1.50 -37.85 4.05
N PRO A 2 -1.41 -36.57 3.68
CA PRO A 2 -2.17 -36.03 2.57
C PRO A 2 -1.75 -36.73 1.27
N THR A 3 -2.70 -36.97 0.37
CA THR A 3 -2.51 -37.68 -0.90
C THR A 3 -1.96 -36.73 -1.96
N SER A 4 -1.32 -37.26 -3.02
CA SER A 4 -0.70 -36.46 -4.10
C SER A 4 -1.65 -35.48 -4.78
N ARG A 5 -2.97 -35.69 -4.66
CA ARG A 5 -4.04 -34.83 -5.18
C ARG A 5 -4.31 -33.62 -4.28
N ASP A 6 -4.05 -33.73 -2.98
CA ASP A 6 -4.15 -32.63 -2.01
C ASP A 6 -2.99 -31.63 -2.14
N LEU A 7 -1.94 -31.98 -2.89
CA LEU A 7 -0.78 -31.11 -3.17
C LEU A 7 -0.92 -30.37 -4.51
N GLU A 8 -1.58 -30.96 -5.51
CA GLU A 8 -1.89 -30.31 -6.79
C GLU A 8 -2.90 -29.15 -6.60
N ASP A 9 -3.86 -29.30 -5.68
CA ASP A 9 -4.85 -28.24 -5.37
C ASP A 9 -4.23 -27.01 -4.66
N LEU A 10 -2.98 -27.09 -4.19
CA LEU A 10 -2.25 -25.96 -3.61
C LEU A 10 -1.44 -25.17 -4.65
N GLU A 11 -1.19 -25.74 -5.83
CA GLU A 11 -0.43 -25.08 -6.92
C GLU A 11 -1.27 -24.03 -7.66
N ASP A 12 -2.61 -24.09 -7.55
CA ASP A 12 -3.56 -23.14 -8.16
C ASP A 12 -3.97 -21.99 -7.22
N LEU A 13 -3.44 -21.94 -5.99
CA LEU A 13 -3.78 -20.87 -5.05
C LEU A 13 -3.00 -19.60 -5.34
N GLU A 14 -3.72 -18.47 -5.34
CA GLU A 14 -3.12 -17.15 -5.40
C GLU A 14 -2.33 -16.86 -4.11
N PRO A 15 -1.16 -16.19 -4.17
CA PRO A 15 -0.29 -15.99 -3.01
C PRO A 15 -0.95 -15.35 -1.78
N TRP A 16 -1.95 -14.48 -1.97
CA TRP A 16 -2.70 -13.86 -0.87
C TRP A 16 -3.60 -14.86 -0.12
N GLN A 17 -4.04 -15.94 -0.77
CA GLN A 17 -4.91 -16.96 -0.16
C GLN A 17 -4.16 -17.77 0.90
N LEU A 18 -2.83 -17.83 0.79
CA LEU A 18 -1.91 -18.47 1.74
C LEU A 18 -1.66 -17.62 3.00
N VAL A 19 -2.25 -16.42 3.10
CA VAL A 19 -2.08 -15.57 4.27
C VAL A 19 -3.07 -15.97 5.36
N HIS A 20 -2.57 -16.43 6.51
CA HIS A 20 -3.37 -16.79 7.67
C HIS A 20 -2.98 -16.00 8.93
N CYS A 21 -1.72 -15.58 9.01
CA CYS A 21 -1.20 -14.86 10.16
C CYS A 21 -0.29 -13.69 9.74
N ARG A 22 0.17 -12.95 10.75
CA ARG A 22 1.13 -11.84 10.61
C ARG A 22 2.40 -12.24 9.85
N ALA A 23 2.95 -13.43 10.13
CA ALA A 23 4.19 -13.90 9.48
C ALA A 23 3.97 -14.23 7.99
N ASP A 24 2.81 -14.79 7.65
CA ASP A 24 2.44 -15.05 6.25
C ASP A 24 2.25 -13.74 5.50
N PHE A 25 1.62 -12.74 6.14
CA PHE A 25 1.44 -11.42 5.54
C PHE A 25 2.78 -10.71 5.29
N ALA A 26 3.71 -10.77 6.24
CA ALA A 26 5.07 -10.25 6.01
C ALA A 26 5.77 -10.96 4.84
N THR A 27 5.57 -12.27 4.70
CA THR A 27 6.10 -13.06 3.57
C THR A 27 5.46 -12.64 2.26
N TYR A 28 4.14 -12.41 2.26
CA TYR A 28 3.39 -11.92 1.11
C TYR A 28 3.87 -10.54 0.65
N LEU A 29 4.16 -9.60 1.57
CA LEU A 29 4.74 -8.30 1.22
C LEU A 29 6.10 -8.43 0.52
N ARG A 30 6.97 -9.36 0.95
CA ARG A 30 8.25 -9.64 0.25
C ARG A 30 8.04 -10.23 -1.13
N PHE A 31 7.02 -11.07 -1.27
CA PHE A 31 6.61 -11.58 -2.58
C PHE A 31 6.23 -10.40 -3.49
N LEU A 32 5.40 -9.47 -3.02
CA LEU A 32 5.01 -8.27 -3.78
C LEU A 32 6.21 -7.40 -4.16
N ALA A 33 7.14 -7.16 -3.23
CA ALA A 33 8.34 -6.37 -3.49
C ALA A 33 9.19 -6.98 -4.62
N ARG A 34 9.43 -8.30 -4.57
CA ARG A 34 10.19 -9.04 -5.60
C ARG A 34 9.47 -9.09 -6.94
N ASP A 35 8.14 -9.26 -6.92
CA ASP A 35 7.32 -9.26 -8.13
C ASP A 35 7.43 -7.89 -8.83
N GLY A 36 7.37 -6.80 -8.06
CA GLY A 36 7.55 -5.44 -8.57
C GLY A 36 8.96 -5.12 -9.08
N GLU A 37 10.00 -5.72 -8.51
CA GLU A 37 11.37 -5.57 -9.00
C GLU A 37 11.61 -6.34 -10.30
N ARG A 38 11.06 -7.56 -10.41
CA ARG A 38 11.10 -8.37 -11.63
C ARG A 38 10.39 -7.69 -12.79
N ALA A 39 9.19 -7.16 -12.55
CA ALA A 39 8.43 -6.42 -13.57
C ALA A 39 9.19 -5.19 -14.09
N ARG A 40 10.05 -4.56 -13.28
CA ARG A 40 10.88 -3.43 -13.69
C ARG A 40 12.17 -3.83 -14.42
N SER A 41 12.73 -4.98 -14.08
CA SER A 41 14.03 -5.43 -14.58
C SER A 41 13.92 -6.19 -15.91
N ASP A 42 12.73 -6.67 -16.26
CA ASP A 42 12.49 -7.36 -17.52
C ASP A 42 12.30 -6.35 -18.67
N PRO A 43 13.16 -6.35 -19.70
CA PRO A 43 13.00 -5.47 -20.86
C PRO A 43 11.85 -5.88 -21.79
N GLU A 44 11.38 -7.14 -21.72
CA GLU A 44 10.22 -7.65 -22.47
C GLU A 44 9.33 -8.49 -21.53
N PRO A 45 8.66 -7.85 -20.54
CA PRO A 45 7.78 -8.58 -19.64
C PRO A 45 6.68 -9.23 -20.47
N ASP A 46 6.43 -10.52 -20.24
CA ASP A 46 5.30 -11.18 -20.88
C ASP A 46 3.98 -10.48 -20.50
N GLU A 47 2.95 -10.66 -21.33
CA GLU A 47 1.65 -9.98 -21.16
C GLU A 47 1.03 -10.25 -19.77
N HIS A 48 1.41 -11.37 -19.14
CA HIS A 48 0.97 -11.75 -17.81
C HIS A 48 1.68 -10.95 -16.71
N THR A 49 2.99 -10.75 -16.83
CA THR A 49 3.85 -9.97 -15.94
C THR A 49 3.55 -8.48 -16.07
N ALA A 50 3.33 -7.98 -17.29
CA ALA A 50 2.94 -6.59 -17.55
C ALA A 50 1.56 -6.23 -16.95
N ARG A 51 0.63 -7.20 -16.88
CA ARG A 51 -0.69 -7.03 -16.26
C ARG A 51 -0.67 -7.10 -14.73
N ARG A 52 0.39 -7.65 -14.13
CA ARG A 52 0.47 -7.94 -12.70
C ARG A 52 1.00 -6.79 -11.83
N LEU A 53 1.59 -5.73 -12.39
CA LEU A 53 2.01 -4.55 -11.62
C LEU A 53 1.87 -3.27 -12.43
N PRO A 54 0.66 -2.69 -12.52
CA PRO A 54 0.44 -1.41 -13.17
C PRO A 54 1.01 -0.24 -12.37
N HIS A 55 1.30 -0.44 -11.09
CA HIS A 55 1.82 0.56 -10.17
C HIS A 55 3.30 0.29 -9.88
N THR A 56 4.19 1.11 -10.44
CA THR A 56 5.64 1.00 -10.23
C THR A 56 6.16 1.99 -9.18
N SER A 57 5.32 2.90 -8.70
CA SER A 57 5.63 3.89 -7.67
C SER A 57 4.73 3.75 -6.44
N ILE A 58 5.21 4.25 -5.30
CA ILE A 58 4.48 4.22 -4.02
C ILE A 58 3.19 5.03 -4.11
N ASP A 59 3.22 6.25 -4.65
CA ASP A 59 2.00 7.05 -4.86
C ASP A 59 1.01 6.38 -5.80
N GLY A 60 1.48 5.75 -6.88
CA GLY A 60 0.62 5.02 -7.82
C GLY A 60 -0.13 3.88 -7.12
N PHE A 61 0.58 3.10 -6.31
CA PHE A 61 0.00 2.02 -5.52
C PHE A 61 -0.99 2.52 -4.48
N LEU A 62 -0.63 3.57 -3.72
CA LEU A 62 -1.51 4.19 -2.73
C LEU A 62 -2.78 4.77 -3.37
N TRP A 63 -2.68 5.42 -4.53
CA TRP A 63 -3.86 5.89 -5.28
C TRP A 63 -4.71 4.75 -5.83
N GLY A 64 -4.11 3.63 -6.23
CA GLY A 64 -4.84 2.39 -6.57
C GLY A 64 -5.66 1.90 -5.37
N TRP A 65 -5.06 1.84 -4.19
CA TRP A 65 -5.74 1.42 -2.97
C TRP A 65 -6.82 2.42 -2.52
N PHE A 66 -6.57 3.72 -2.65
CA PHE A 66 -7.55 4.78 -2.42
C PHE A 66 -8.83 4.58 -3.25
N ARG A 67 -8.68 4.23 -4.53
CA ARG A 67 -9.81 3.99 -5.44
C ARG A 67 -10.56 2.72 -5.02
N LEU A 68 -9.85 1.63 -4.72
CA LEU A 68 -10.45 0.38 -4.26
C LEU A 68 -11.32 0.57 -3.01
N LEU A 69 -10.80 1.30 -2.02
CA LEU A 69 -11.56 1.65 -0.80
C LEU A 69 -12.74 2.59 -1.09
N GLY A 70 -12.70 3.35 -2.20
CA GLY A 70 -13.74 4.27 -2.60
C GLY A 70 -14.90 3.63 -3.38
N SER A 71 -14.60 2.69 -4.26
CA SER A 71 -15.61 1.99 -5.07
C SER A 71 -16.62 1.19 -4.23
N GLY A 72 -16.26 0.82 -3.01
CA GLY A 72 -17.18 0.19 -2.05
C GLY A 72 -18.05 1.17 -1.24
N LEU A 73 -17.80 2.48 -1.32
CA LEU A 73 -18.49 3.51 -0.52
C LEU A 73 -19.60 4.25 -1.29
N ASP A 74 -19.70 4.07 -2.60
CA ASP A 74 -20.74 4.69 -3.45
C ASP A 74 -22.10 3.95 -3.40
N GLY A 75 -22.28 3.04 -2.42
CA GLY A 75 -23.56 2.44 -2.08
C GLY A 75 -24.08 1.36 -3.05
N THR A 76 -23.32 0.98 -4.09
CA THR A 76 -23.71 -0.09 -5.02
C THR A 76 -23.05 -1.44 -4.74
N ASP A 77 -22.02 -1.50 -3.89
CA ASP A 77 -21.45 -2.77 -3.40
C ASP A 77 -21.15 -2.70 -1.90
N SER A 78 -22.12 -3.19 -1.11
CA SER A 78 -22.19 -3.22 0.35
C SER A 78 -21.10 -4.08 1.05
N VAL A 79 -20.02 -4.46 0.38
CA VAL A 79 -19.13 -5.52 0.90
C VAL A 79 -18.12 -4.99 1.93
N TYR A 80 -17.73 -3.72 1.88
CA TYR A 80 -16.61 -3.19 2.69
C TYR A 80 -17.00 -2.15 3.75
N GLU A 81 -18.24 -1.65 3.75
CA GLU A 81 -18.66 -0.59 4.68
C GLU A 81 -19.10 -1.12 6.06
N THR A 82 -19.26 -2.45 6.21
CA THR A 82 -19.74 -3.11 7.44
C THR A 82 -18.89 -4.28 7.94
N ALA A 83 -17.72 -4.53 7.35
CA ALA A 83 -16.86 -5.61 7.82
C ALA A 83 -16.16 -5.21 9.14
N GLY A 84 -16.20 -6.10 10.13
CA GLY A 84 -15.51 -5.97 11.41
C GLY A 84 -13.96 -5.96 11.27
N PRO A 85 -13.20 -6.39 12.29
CA PRO A 85 -11.73 -6.31 12.22
C PRO A 85 -11.21 -6.98 10.96
N LEU A 86 -10.31 -6.26 10.25
CA LEU A 86 -9.60 -6.82 9.10
C LEU A 86 -8.90 -8.11 9.55
N GLY A 87 -8.92 -9.14 8.72
CA GLY A 87 -8.01 -10.26 8.86
C GLY A 87 -6.73 -9.99 8.10
N TRP A 88 -5.62 -10.65 8.46
CA TRP A 88 -4.38 -10.62 7.67
C TRP A 88 -4.62 -11.02 6.20
N ARG A 89 -5.47 -12.03 5.98
CA ARG A 89 -5.86 -12.45 4.62
C ARG A 89 -6.63 -11.39 3.87
N GLU A 90 -7.57 -10.72 4.54
CA GLU A 90 -8.39 -9.68 3.91
C GLU A 90 -7.52 -8.50 3.48
N LEU A 91 -6.56 -8.11 4.32
CA LEU A 91 -5.57 -7.11 3.96
C LEU A 91 -4.72 -7.57 2.76
N ALA A 92 -4.25 -8.81 2.74
CA ALA A 92 -3.50 -9.36 1.61
C ALA A 92 -4.30 -9.35 0.30
N HIS A 93 -5.58 -9.73 0.38
CA HIS A 93 -6.51 -9.72 -0.75
C HIS A 93 -6.71 -8.31 -1.31
N GLN A 94 -6.88 -7.29 -0.45
CA GLN A 94 -6.97 -5.90 -0.89
C GLN A 94 -5.71 -5.45 -1.62
N LEU A 95 -4.52 -5.78 -1.09
CA LEU A 95 -3.26 -5.44 -1.76
C LEU A 95 -3.10 -6.18 -3.09
N ASP A 96 -3.56 -7.44 -3.18
CA ASP A 96 -3.56 -8.17 -4.44
C ASP A 96 -4.51 -7.56 -5.48
N ALA A 97 -5.69 -7.11 -5.05
CA ALA A 97 -6.64 -6.41 -5.91
C ALA A 97 -6.05 -5.10 -6.44
N VAL A 98 -5.36 -4.32 -5.60
CA VAL A 98 -4.64 -3.10 -6.04
C VAL A 98 -3.55 -3.45 -7.04
N ARG A 99 -2.80 -4.51 -6.77
CA ARG A 99 -1.73 -5.00 -7.64
C ARG A 99 -2.25 -5.41 -9.03
N THR A 100 -3.41 -6.03 -9.11
CA THR A 100 -3.93 -6.61 -10.36
C THR A 100 -4.93 -5.70 -11.10
N THR A 101 -5.38 -4.61 -10.47
CA THR A 101 -6.28 -3.65 -11.10
C THR A 101 -5.48 -2.64 -11.93
N PRO A 102 -5.72 -2.53 -13.26
CA PRO A 102 -5.06 -1.53 -14.09
C PRO A 102 -5.22 -0.13 -13.51
N PRO A 103 -4.27 0.80 -13.73
CA PRO A 103 -4.41 2.14 -13.24
C PRO A 103 -5.59 2.77 -13.98
N GLY A 104 -6.70 2.99 -13.28
CA GLY A 104 -7.80 3.77 -13.81
C GLY A 104 -7.24 5.11 -14.26
N PHE A 105 -7.35 5.41 -15.56
CA PHE A 105 -6.89 6.66 -16.14
C PHE A 105 -7.44 7.84 -15.35
N ASP A 106 -6.50 8.63 -14.81
CA ASP A 106 -6.54 10.08 -14.55
C ASP A 106 -5.74 10.42 -13.27
N HIS A 107 -4.42 10.41 -13.40
CA HIS A 107 -3.51 11.07 -12.45
C HIS A 107 -3.78 12.58 -12.35
N GLU A 108 -4.50 13.19 -13.31
CA GLU A 108 -4.90 14.59 -13.29
C GLU A 108 -5.93 14.94 -12.19
N SER A 109 -6.60 13.94 -11.62
CA SER A 109 -7.61 14.17 -10.57
C SER A 109 -7.00 14.35 -9.17
N ALA A 110 -5.74 13.98 -8.95
CA ALA A 110 -5.05 14.19 -7.67
C ALA A 110 -4.58 15.65 -7.49
N ASP A 111 -4.38 16.39 -8.58
CA ASP A 111 -3.99 17.81 -8.57
C ASP A 111 -5.20 18.75 -8.47
N ARG A 112 -6.41 18.24 -8.76
CA ARG A 112 -7.67 18.93 -8.49
C ARG A 112 -8.18 18.50 -7.13
N GLY A 113 -7.81 19.27 -6.10
CA GLY A 113 -8.17 19.04 -4.71
C GLY A 113 -9.55 18.44 -4.50
N PHE A 114 -9.58 17.40 -3.65
CA PHE A 114 -10.75 16.67 -3.18
C PHE A 114 -12.06 17.46 -3.22
N GLY A 115 -13.02 16.96 -4.00
CA GLY A 115 -14.43 17.31 -3.80
C GLY A 115 -15.37 16.40 -4.60
N PRO A 116 -16.14 15.55 -3.92
CA PRO A 116 -17.47 15.15 -4.34
C PRO A 116 -18.43 15.70 -3.27
N ASP A 117 -18.82 16.97 -3.38
CA ASP A 117 -19.75 17.67 -2.47
C ASP A 117 -19.55 17.45 -0.94
N GLY A 118 -18.82 18.38 -0.29
CA GLY A 118 -18.85 18.51 1.17
C GLY A 118 -17.69 19.31 1.76
N ASP A 119 -17.77 20.64 1.65
CA ASP A 119 -17.01 21.63 2.43
C ASP A 119 -15.51 21.38 2.63
N ALA A 120 -14.74 21.54 1.55
CA ALA A 120 -13.32 21.85 1.65
C ALA A 120 -13.02 23.10 0.81
N ARG A 121 -13.58 24.24 1.23
CA ARG A 121 -12.92 25.53 1.01
C ARG A 121 -11.76 25.66 2.01
N ALA A 122 -10.91 24.63 2.05
CA ALA A 122 -9.65 24.67 2.77
C ALA A 122 -8.69 25.45 1.88
N ALA A 123 -8.16 26.53 2.42
CA ALA A 123 -7.19 27.37 1.76
C ALA A 123 -6.00 26.54 1.23
N PRO A 124 -5.33 26.98 0.15
CA PRO A 124 -4.06 26.38 -0.25
C PRO A 124 -3.09 26.49 0.94
N GLY A 125 -2.79 25.34 1.56
CA GLY A 125 -1.94 25.25 2.76
C GLY A 125 -2.57 24.60 4.00
N SER A 126 -3.85 24.21 3.99
CA SER A 126 -4.40 23.38 5.08
C SER A 126 -4.05 21.91 4.85
N HIS A 127 -2.86 21.53 5.31
CA HIS A 127 -2.49 20.13 5.47
C HIS A 127 -3.54 19.47 6.37
N VAL A 128 -4.28 18.50 5.84
CA VAL A 128 -5.13 17.67 6.70
C VAL A 128 -4.21 16.61 7.28
N ASP A 129 -3.59 16.95 8.41
CA ASP A 129 -2.79 16.02 9.20
C ASP A 129 -3.73 14.98 9.81
N ILE A 130 -3.95 13.88 9.08
CA ILE A 130 -4.62 12.70 9.62
C ILE A 130 -3.55 11.86 10.29
N GLU A 131 -3.58 11.81 11.61
CA GLU A 131 -2.69 10.94 12.37
C GLU A 131 -3.17 9.49 12.30
N PRO A 132 -2.28 8.49 12.32
CA PRO A 132 -2.66 7.07 12.28
C PRO A 132 -3.66 6.69 13.37
N GLU A 133 -3.56 7.33 14.54
CA GLU A 133 -4.44 7.15 15.71
C GLU A 133 -5.91 7.50 15.42
N GLN A 134 -6.16 8.36 14.43
CA GLN A 134 -7.48 8.86 14.06
C GLN A 134 -8.19 7.97 13.03
N VAL A 135 -7.53 6.90 12.56
CA VAL A 135 -8.07 6.02 11.52
C VAL A 135 -8.91 4.91 12.14
N ASP A 136 -10.22 5.12 12.23
CA ASP A 136 -11.16 4.14 12.81
C ASP A 136 -12.00 3.40 11.76
N THR A 137 -12.15 3.97 10.57
CA THR A 137 -12.99 3.42 9.51
C THR A 137 -12.23 3.23 8.20
N ALA A 138 -12.79 2.46 7.27
CA ALA A 138 -12.29 2.34 5.90
C ALA A 138 -12.23 3.71 5.20
N ARG A 139 -13.19 4.61 5.48
CA ARG A 139 -13.21 5.98 4.97
C ARG A 139 -12.04 6.81 5.50
N ASP A 140 -11.70 6.64 6.78
CA ASP A 140 -10.55 7.33 7.38
C ASP A 140 -9.24 6.80 6.81
N LEU A 141 -9.11 5.46 6.64
CA LEU A 141 -7.93 4.88 6.00
C LEU A 141 -7.79 5.37 4.57
N ARG A 142 -8.90 5.45 3.83
CA ARG A 142 -8.92 6.00 2.47
C ARG A 142 -8.37 7.43 2.44
N ARG A 143 -8.82 8.31 3.35
CA ARG A 143 -8.29 9.68 3.44
C ARG A 143 -6.81 9.69 3.82
N TYR A 144 -6.41 8.86 4.78
CA TYR A 144 -5.03 8.74 5.23
C TYR A 144 -4.09 8.30 4.10
N ILE A 145 -4.48 7.30 3.31
CA ILE A 145 -3.74 6.82 2.13
C ILE A 145 -3.58 7.93 1.08
N ALA A 146 -4.63 8.74 0.86
CA ALA A 146 -4.55 9.87 -0.07
C ALA A 146 -3.53 10.93 0.42
N VAL A 147 -3.53 11.24 1.72
CA VAL A 147 -2.53 12.14 2.31
C VAL A 147 -1.12 11.59 2.11
N LEU A 148 -0.88 10.31 2.41
CA LEU A 148 0.42 9.67 2.20
C LEU A 148 0.87 9.70 0.73
N ALA A 149 -0.03 9.45 -0.21
CA ALA A 149 0.27 9.48 -1.64
C ALA A 149 0.65 10.90 -2.11
N THR A 150 -0.10 11.91 -1.66
CA THR A 150 0.18 13.32 -1.95
C THR A 150 1.50 13.76 -1.32
N ASP A 151 1.77 13.36 -0.08
CA ASP A 151 3.04 13.62 0.62
C ASP A 151 4.21 13.03 -0.15
N PHE A 152 4.18 11.75 -0.52
CA PHE A 152 5.24 11.13 -1.32
C PHE A 152 5.48 11.88 -2.64
N ALA A 153 4.41 12.21 -3.37
CA ALA A 153 4.52 12.93 -4.64
C ALA A 153 5.08 14.35 -4.46
N ARG A 154 4.80 15.00 -3.33
CA ARG A 154 5.40 16.30 -2.97
C ARG A 154 6.86 16.13 -2.59
N ASP A 155 7.18 15.22 -1.67
CA ASP A 155 8.52 14.99 -1.16
C ASP A 155 9.47 14.64 -2.33
N ARG A 156 9.00 13.83 -3.31
CA ARG A 156 9.72 13.57 -4.58
C ARG A 156 10.00 14.80 -5.44
N ARG A 157 9.11 15.79 -5.43
CA ARG A 157 9.25 17.03 -6.20
C ARG A 157 10.19 18.01 -5.50
N GLU A 158 10.12 18.06 -4.17
CA GLU A 158 10.91 18.97 -3.33
C GLU A 158 12.34 18.46 -3.10
N HIS A 159 12.52 17.15 -3.11
CA HIS A 159 13.81 16.47 -3.01
C HIS A 159 14.08 15.69 -4.30
N PRO A 160 14.52 16.35 -5.39
CA PRO A 160 15.03 15.63 -6.55
C PRO A 160 16.34 14.94 -6.20
N VAL A 161 16.55 13.73 -6.72
CA VAL A 161 17.79 12.95 -6.51
C VAL A 161 18.99 13.82 -6.89
N SER A 162 19.83 14.15 -5.91
CA SER A 162 21.11 14.81 -6.18
C SER A 162 21.97 13.86 -7.01
N THR A 163 22.47 14.33 -8.15
CA THR A 163 23.38 13.59 -9.01
C THR A 163 24.82 13.53 -8.46
N ASP A 164 25.07 14.12 -7.28
CA ASP A 164 26.40 14.16 -6.67
C ASP A 164 26.58 13.00 -5.66
N PRO A 165 27.37 11.96 -5.99
CA PRO A 165 27.47 10.73 -5.20
C PRO A 165 28.15 10.90 -3.82
N GLY A 166 28.61 12.11 -3.47
CA GLY A 166 29.31 12.40 -2.22
C GLY A 166 28.43 12.88 -1.06
N GLU A 167 27.18 13.29 -1.31
CA GLU A 167 26.36 14.00 -0.32
C GLU A 167 25.11 13.20 0.15
N ALA A 168 24.88 12.02 -0.44
CA ALA A 168 23.69 11.20 -0.21
C ALA A 168 23.71 10.36 1.09
N ALA A 169 24.85 10.31 1.79
CA ALA A 169 24.98 9.50 3.01
C ALA A 169 24.52 10.29 4.25
N GLY A 170 23.20 10.44 4.42
CA GLY A 170 22.62 10.86 5.71
C GLY A 170 21.61 12.00 5.69
N ALA A 171 21.07 12.40 4.53
CA ALA A 171 19.97 13.34 4.47
C ALA A 171 18.63 12.58 4.51
N ASP A 172 17.73 13.02 5.40
CA ASP A 172 16.37 12.52 5.67
C ASP A 172 15.48 12.44 4.40
N GLY A 173 15.72 11.47 3.52
CA GLY A 173 15.10 11.40 2.19
C GLY A 173 14.90 10.00 1.62
N GLY A 174 15.06 8.93 2.43
CA GLY A 174 14.81 7.55 2.01
C GLY A 174 13.44 7.40 1.34
N TRP A 175 12.40 7.90 2.00
CA TRP A 175 11.03 7.98 1.48
C TRP A 175 10.90 8.72 0.15
N ALA A 176 11.54 9.87 -0.03
CA ALA A 176 11.41 10.65 -1.27
C ALA A 176 12.13 10.00 -2.47
N HIS A 177 12.98 9.01 -2.23
CA HIS A 177 13.77 8.34 -3.26
C HIS A 177 13.50 6.83 -3.36
N GLY A 178 12.72 6.30 -2.41
CA GLY A 178 12.35 4.90 -2.31
C GLY A 178 11.48 4.44 -3.47
N THR A 179 11.64 3.17 -3.81
CA THR A 179 10.80 2.50 -4.80
C THR A 179 9.67 1.75 -4.11
N LEU A 180 8.63 1.37 -4.86
CA LEU A 180 7.55 0.55 -4.28
C LEU A 180 8.07 -0.74 -3.65
N SER A 181 9.10 -1.36 -4.23
CA SER A 181 9.73 -2.56 -3.66
C SER A 181 10.40 -2.25 -2.31
N ASP A 182 11.16 -1.16 -2.22
CA ASP A 182 11.85 -0.77 -0.97
C ASP A 182 10.83 -0.55 0.16
N TRP A 183 9.72 0.12 -0.16
CA TRP A 183 8.69 0.41 0.83
C TRP A 183 7.94 -0.85 1.29
N LEU A 184 7.67 -1.78 0.36
CA LEU A 184 7.08 -3.07 0.69
C LEU A 184 8.04 -3.96 1.51
N GLU A 185 9.34 -3.87 1.26
CA GLU A 185 10.36 -4.54 2.07
C GLU A 185 10.46 -3.93 3.47
N ALA A 186 10.46 -2.61 3.59
CA ALA A 186 10.43 -1.89 4.86
C ALA A 186 9.17 -2.25 5.67
N TRP A 187 8.01 -2.25 5.02
CA TRP A 187 6.74 -2.66 5.62
C TRP A 187 6.81 -4.13 6.08
N SER A 188 7.33 -5.03 5.25
CA SER A 188 7.53 -6.43 5.62
C SER A 188 8.47 -6.60 6.81
N ALA A 189 9.59 -5.89 6.84
CA ALA A 189 10.56 -5.95 7.93
C ALA A 189 9.95 -5.48 9.24
N TRP A 190 9.22 -4.37 9.21
CA TRP A 190 8.53 -3.83 10.38
C TRP A 190 7.45 -4.78 10.91
N ILE A 191 6.63 -5.37 10.02
CA ILE A 191 5.66 -6.39 10.44
C ILE A 191 6.37 -7.65 10.94
N GLY A 192 7.51 -8.04 10.36
CA GLY A 192 8.29 -9.19 10.81
C GLY A 192 8.93 -8.99 12.18
N ASP A 193 9.09 -7.75 12.65
CA ASP A 193 9.73 -7.46 13.94
C ASP A 193 8.83 -7.83 15.12
N THR A 194 9.31 -8.76 15.93
CA THR A 194 8.62 -9.29 17.12
C THR A 194 8.90 -8.48 18.39
N SER A 195 9.60 -7.34 18.28
CA SER A 195 9.84 -6.44 19.41
C SER A 195 8.53 -6.03 20.11
N PRO A 196 8.50 -5.92 21.45
CA PRO A 196 7.30 -5.56 22.22
C PRO A 196 6.64 -4.24 21.80
N SER A 197 7.41 -3.31 21.24
CA SER A 197 6.91 -2.05 20.67
C SER A 197 5.97 -2.28 19.47
N HIS A 198 6.10 -3.41 18.79
CA HIS A 198 5.33 -3.82 17.61
C HIS A 198 4.22 -4.84 17.95
N GLY A 199 3.83 -4.94 19.23
CA GLY A 199 2.76 -5.86 19.68
C GLY A 199 1.32 -5.40 19.38
N HIS A 200 1.12 -4.13 19.00
CA HIS A 200 -0.22 -3.52 18.83
C HIS A 200 -0.80 -3.66 17.41
N VAL A 201 -0.23 -4.55 16.59
CA VAL A 201 -0.61 -4.74 15.18
C VAL A 201 -1.67 -5.84 15.02
N ASP A 202 -1.92 -6.59 16.09
CA ASP A 202 -2.97 -7.61 16.20
C ASP A 202 -3.99 -7.15 17.27
N PRO A 203 -5.30 -7.13 16.97
CA PRO A 203 -5.94 -7.48 15.71
C PRO A 203 -5.67 -6.48 14.59
N VAL A 204 -5.73 -6.94 13.34
CA VAL A 204 -5.65 -6.03 12.19
C VAL A 204 -6.91 -5.16 12.19
N THR A 205 -6.69 -3.87 12.39
CA THR A 205 -7.69 -2.80 12.38
C THR A 205 -7.25 -1.72 11.41
N TRP A 206 -8.18 -0.88 10.95
CA TRP A 206 -7.86 0.27 10.10
C TRP A 206 -6.76 1.15 10.72
N ARG A 207 -6.83 1.40 12.03
CA ARG A 207 -5.79 2.09 12.81
C ARG A 207 -4.44 1.39 12.74
N SER A 208 -4.41 0.07 12.96
CA SER A 208 -3.17 -0.70 12.91
C SER A 208 -2.54 -0.68 11.51
N VAL A 209 -3.35 -0.65 10.45
CA VAL A 209 -2.89 -0.54 9.06
C VAL A 209 -2.31 0.85 8.82
N ALA A 210 -2.99 1.92 9.26
CA ALA A 210 -2.45 3.27 9.15
C ALA A 210 -1.07 3.38 9.82
N ARG A 211 -0.93 2.85 11.05
CA ARG A 211 0.35 2.83 11.78
C ARG A 211 1.45 2.05 11.06
N GLN A 212 1.10 0.90 10.50
CA GLN A 212 1.99 0.11 9.68
C GLN A 212 2.53 0.90 8.48
N LEU A 213 1.65 1.63 7.77
CA LEU A 213 2.03 2.45 6.62
C LEU A 213 2.93 3.63 7.03
N SER A 214 2.65 4.28 8.16
CA SER A 214 3.53 5.35 8.69
C SER A 214 4.89 4.81 9.08
N ALA A 215 4.94 3.64 9.71
CA ALA A 215 6.20 3.02 10.09
C ALA A 215 7.03 2.63 8.87
N ALA A 216 6.40 2.07 7.83
CA ALA A 216 7.07 1.76 6.58
C ALA A 216 7.66 3.00 5.89
N ARG A 217 6.97 4.16 5.96
CA ARG A 217 7.51 5.45 5.51
C ARG A 217 8.77 5.88 6.28
N VAL A 218 8.83 5.62 7.58
CA VAL A 218 9.91 6.08 8.48
C VAL A 218 11.11 5.10 8.50
N TYR A 219 10.90 3.85 8.13
CA TYR A 219 11.91 2.79 8.20
C TYR A 219 12.80 2.70 6.94
N GLU A 220 12.46 3.45 5.86
CA GLU A 220 13.26 3.57 4.63
C GLU A 220 14.50 4.46 4.77
#